data_AF-B4CZZ0-F1
#
_entry.id   AF-B4CZZ0-F1
#
_cell.length_a   1.000
_cell.length_b   1.000
_cell.length_c   1.000
_cell.angle_alpha   90.00
_cell.angle_beta   90.00
_cell.angle_gamma   90.00
#
_symmetry.space_group_name_H-M   'P 1'
#
loop_
_entity.id
_entity.type
_entity.pdbx_description
1 polymer ?
#
loop_
_entity_poly.entity_id
_entity_poly.type
_entity_poly.pdbx_seq_one_letter_code
_entity_poly.pdbx_strand_id
1 'polypeptide(L)'
;MPITRVKPQPPLRTAPNRPPPRLPELPRPPHLLLERLLRAAAASGAASPDVLAKGKMRYMTICIACHQPTGMGLPMVFPSLVKSPYVNGPTDRFAAIILKGNIGAFTVDGKPFNNVMPPQEAVLRDEDIAAVMTFVRSNFGNTSGPVAPDVVTAARKKFADRKTSWTQPELDAWK
;
A
#
# COMPACT_ATOMS: atom_id res chain seq x y z
N MET A 1 -0.71 88.63 50.70
CA MET A 1 -0.29 87.39 50.03
C MET A 1 -1.15 87.23 48.78
N PRO A 2 -0.61 87.35 47.54
CA PRO A 2 -1.41 87.25 46.34
C PRO A 2 -1.56 85.78 45.90
N ILE A 3 -2.80 85.37 45.67
CA ILE A 3 -3.19 84.06 45.13
C ILE A 3 -3.06 84.13 43.61
N THR A 4 -2.04 83.51 43.04
CA THR A 4 -1.82 83.45 41.58
C THR A 4 -2.84 82.51 40.94
N ARG A 5 -3.65 83.06 40.03
CA ARG A 5 -4.66 82.35 39.26
C ARG A 5 -3.99 81.44 38.22
N VAL A 6 -4.01 80.12 38.45
CA VAL A 6 -3.54 79.12 37.48
C VAL A 6 -4.49 79.09 36.27
N LYS A 7 -3.95 79.30 35.07
CA LYS A 7 -4.68 79.30 33.80
C LYS A 7 -4.96 77.84 33.38
N PRO A 8 -6.17 77.49 32.91
CA PRO A 8 -6.50 76.12 32.52
C PRO A 8 -5.73 75.69 31.27
N GLN A 9 -5.18 74.47 31.29
CA GLN A 9 -4.54 73.85 30.14
C GLN A 9 -5.59 73.40 29.10
N PRO A 10 -5.31 73.56 27.79
CA PRO A 10 -6.19 73.07 26.73
C PRO A 10 -6.14 71.53 26.64
N PRO A 11 -7.22 70.88 26.15
CA PRO A 11 -7.28 69.44 26.02
C PRO A 11 -6.31 68.92 24.96
N LEU A 12 -5.63 67.82 25.28
CA LEU A 12 -4.74 67.09 24.38
C LEU A 12 -5.55 66.52 23.20
N ARG A 13 -5.21 66.95 21.98
CA ARG A 13 -5.72 66.35 20.74
C ARG A 13 -5.17 64.94 20.58
N THR A 14 -6.05 63.94 20.57
CA THR A 14 -5.70 62.55 20.23
C THR A 14 -5.30 62.45 18.76
N ALA A 15 -4.11 61.91 18.48
CA ALA A 15 -3.66 61.63 17.12
C ALA A 15 -4.58 60.58 16.44
N PRO A 16 -4.79 60.65 15.12
CA PRO A 16 -5.59 59.66 14.40
C PRO A 16 -4.92 58.28 14.42
N ASN A 17 -5.68 57.27 14.83
CA ASN A 17 -5.27 55.87 14.87
C ASN A 17 -5.15 55.32 13.43
N ARG A 18 -3.94 55.36 12.85
CA ARG A 18 -3.66 54.81 11.53
C ARG A 18 -3.25 53.34 11.67
N PRO A 19 -3.87 52.39 10.96
CA PRO A 19 -3.46 51.00 11.00
C PRO A 19 -2.02 50.85 10.46
N PRO A 20 -1.24 49.90 10.98
CA PRO A 20 0.13 49.68 10.54
C PRO A 20 0.18 49.30 9.05
N PRO A 21 1.24 49.66 8.33
CA PRO A 21 1.43 49.25 6.94
C PRO A 21 1.45 47.72 6.86
N ARG A 22 0.74 47.18 5.88
CA ARG A 22 0.69 45.74 5.61
C ARG A 22 2.09 45.32 5.13
N LEU A 23 2.79 44.53 5.93
CA LEU A 23 4.08 43.97 5.54
C LEU A 23 3.91 43.12 4.27
N PRO A 24 4.89 43.10 3.36
CA PRO A 24 4.86 42.21 2.20
C PRO A 24 4.86 40.76 2.68
N GLU A 25 3.96 39.97 2.12
CA GLU A 25 3.86 38.53 2.40
C GLU A 25 5.19 37.87 2.00
N LEU A 26 5.92 37.34 2.99
CA LEU A 26 7.14 36.60 2.72
C LEU A 26 6.82 35.37 1.86
N PRO A 27 7.65 35.00 0.88
CA PRO A 27 7.44 33.80 0.09
C PRO A 27 7.39 32.58 1.01
N ARG A 28 6.33 31.77 0.85
CA ARG A 28 6.12 30.59 1.69
C ARG A 28 7.36 29.67 1.65
N PRO A 29 7.88 29.25 2.80
CA PRO A 29 9.12 28.48 2.86
C PRO A 29 8.95 27.09 2.22
N PRO A 30 10.01 26.54 1.61
CA PRO A 30 9.96 25.33 0.77
C PRO A 30 9.56 24.05 1.54
N HIS A 31 9.65 24.03 2.87
CA HIS A 31 9.23 22.87 3.67
C HIS A 31 7.73 22.58 3.58
N LEU A 32 6.89 23.61 3.35
CA LEU A 32 5.45 23.43 3.16
C LEU A 32 5.10 22.73 1.84
N LEU A 33 5.99 22.80 0.83
CA LEU A 33 5.83 22.07 -0.42
C LEU A 33 6.19 20.59 -0.21
N LEU A 34 7.26 20.31 0.56
CA LEU A 34 7.64 18.95 0.93
C LEU A 34 6.53 18.27 1.74
N GLU A 35 5.99 18.93 2.77
CA GLU A 35 4.85 18.46 3.57
C GLU A 35 3.61 18.13 2.72
N ARG A 36 3.33 18.96 1.71
CA ARG A 36 2.20 18.75 0.77
C ARG A 36 2.46 17.60 -0.20
N LEU A 37 3.70 17.43 -0.66
CA LEU A 37 4.10 16.30 -1.50
C LEU A 37 4.05 14.97 -0.73
N LEU A 38 4.50 14.96 0.54
CA LEU A 38 4.37 13.79 1.42
C LEU A 38 2.90 13.45 1.71
N ARG A 39 2.04 14.45 1.97
CA ARG A 39 0.60 14.24 2.16
C ARG A 39 -0.11 13.76 0.90
N ALA A 40 0.31 14.21 -0.28
CA ALA A 40 -0.22 13.73 -1.55
C ALA A 40 0.15 12.26 -1.81
N ALA A 41 1.38 11.84 -1.49
CA ALA A 41 1.82 10.45 -1.60
C ALA A 41 1.03 9.50 -0.66
N ALA A 42 0.70 9.95 0.55
CA ALA A 42 -0.11 9.18 1.50
C ALA A 42 -1.59 9.04 1.08
N ALA A 43 -2.08 9.91 0.18
CA ALA A 43 -3.45 9.88 -0.33
C ALA A 43 -3.64 9.00 -1.58
N SER A 44 -2.55 8.49 -2.18
CA SER A 44 -2.57 7.87 -3.51
C SER A 44 -3.09 6.43 -3.57
N GLY A 45 -3.52 5.82 -2.46
CA GLY A 45 -3.93 4.40 -2.44
C GLY A 45 -2.83 3.41 -2.86
N ALA A 46 -1.61 3.90 -3.09
CA ALA A 46 -0.44 3.13 -3.45
C ALA A 46 0.29 2.66 -2.18
N ALA A 47 0.95 1.50 -2.27
CA ALA A 47 1.77 1.00 -1.18
C ALA A 47 2.96 1.93 -0.88
N SER A 48 3.36 2.01 0.39
CA SER A 48 4.60 2.73 0.74
C SER A 48 5.82 2.06 0.11
N PRO A 49 6.91 2.81 -0.15
CA PRO A 49 8.16 2.26 -0.66
C PRO A 49 8.70 1.11 0.20
N ASP A 50 8.56 1.20 1.53
CA ASP A 50 9.02 0.15 2.46
C ASP A 50 8.25 -1.16 2.29
N VAL A 51 6.92 -1.09 2.08
CA VAL A 51 6.10 -2.29 1.82
C VAL A 51 6.51 -2.93 0.51
N LEU A 52 6.76 -2.14 -0.54
CA LEU A 52 7.20 -2.65 -1.84
C LEU A 52 8.60 -3.27 -1.75
N ALA A 53 9.54 -2.62 -1.04
CA ALA A 53 10.89 -3.15 -0.84
C ALA A 53 10.88 -4.48 -0.08
N LYS A 54 10.08 -4.55 1.00
CA LYS A 54 9.87 -5.78 1.76
C LYS A 54 9.24 -6.88 0.91
N GLY A 55 8.19 -6.54 0.14
CA GLY A 55 7.52 -7.47 -0.76
C GLY A 55 8.46 -8.02 -1.84
N LYS A 56 9.27 -7.14 -2.44
CA LYS A 56 10.31 -7.52 -3.40
C LYS A 56 11.32 -8.47 -2.77
N MET A 57 11.81 -8.18 -1.56
CA MET A 57 12.73 -9.07 -0.85
C MET A 57 12.13 -10.47 -0.69
N ARG A 58 10.88 -10.57 -0.19
CA ARG A 58 10.20 -11.88 -0.04
C ARG A 58 10.00 -12.59 -1.37
N TYR A 59 9.62 -11.87 -2.41
CA TYR A 59 9.52 -12.42 -3.76
C TYR A 59 10.84 -13.02 -4.23
N MET A 60 11.94 -12.26 -4.09
CA MET A 60 13.28 -12.67 -4.53
C MET A 60 13.90 -13.77 -3.68
N THR A 61 13.39 -14.02 -2.47
CA THR A 61 13.87 -15.12 -1.63
C THR A 61 13.08 -16.41 -1.83
N ILE A 62 11.76 -16.31 -2.03
CA ILE A 62 10.86 -17.46 -1.94
C ILE A 62 10.18 -17.74 -3.28
N CYS A 63 9.58 -16.71 -3.89
CA CYS A 63 8.70 -16.88 -5.05
C CYS A 63 9.47 -17.02 -6.37
N ILE A 64 10.65 -16.41 -6.45
CA ILE A 64 11.47 -16.30 -7.67
C ILE A 64 11.84 -17.66 -8.27
N ALA A 65 12.04 -18.68 -7.44
CA ALA A 65 12.50 -19.99 -7.89
C ALA A 65 11.54 -20.61 -8.92
N CYS A 66 10.24 -20.34 -8.78
CA CYS A 66 9.20 -20.84 -9.67
C CYS A 66 8.68 -19.75 -10.62
N HIS A 67 8.38 -18.56 -10.09
CA HIS A 67 7.75 -17.48 -10.87
C HIS A 67 8.73 -16.60 -11.65
N GLN A 68 10.03 -16.80 -11.46
CA GLN A 68 11.12 -16.10 -12.15
C GLN A 68 11.22 -14.60 -11.82
N PRO A 69 12.37 -13.93 -12.06
CA PRO A 69 12.52 -12.50 -11.78
C PRO A 69 11.50 -11.62 -12.50
N THR A 70 11.07 -12.04 -13.70
CA THR A 70 10.12 -11.31 -14.55
C THR A 70 8.66 -11.62 -14.25
N GLY A 71 8.38 -12.55 -13.32
CA GLY A 71 7.02 -13.02 -13.05
C GLY A 71 6.42 -13.89 -14.16
N MET A 72 7.17 -14.19 -15.23
CA MET A 72 6.67 -14.98 -16.36
C MET A 72 6.53 -16.47 -16.06
N GLY A 73 7.10 -16.94 -14.94
CA GLY A 73 7.19 -18.37 -14.65
C GLY A 73 8.00 -19.11 -15.70
N LEU A 74 7.67 -20.40 -15.87
CA LEU A 74 8.26 -21.26 -16.89
C LEU A 74 7.10 -21.92 -17.64
N PRO A 75 6.97 -21.71 -18.97
CA PRO A 75 5.85 -22.25 -19.75
C PRO A 75 5.62 -23.74 -19.47
N MET A 76 4.36 -24.13 -19.30
CA MET A 76 3.90 -25.50 -18.99
C MET A 76 4.33 -26.07 -17.64
N VAL A 77 5.18 -25.38 -16.86
CA VAL A 77 5.69 -25.87 -15.57
C VAL A 77 5.25 -24.99 -14.40
N PHE A 78 5.48 -23.68 -14.50
CA PHE A 78 5.12 -22.68 -13.49
C PHE A 78 4.31 -21.55 -14.12
N PRO A 79 3.14 -21.21 -13.56
CA PRO A 79 2.28 -20.20 -14.15
C PRO A 79 2.87 -18.79 -14.05
N SER A 80 2.52 -17.98 -15.05
CA SER A 80 2.83 -16.55 -15.08
C SER A 80 2.00 -15.78 -14.06
N LEU A 81 2.65 -14.83 -13.38
CA LEU A 81 2.03 -13.81 -12.55
C LEU A 81 1.76 -12.51 -13.33
N VAL A 82 2.25 -12.40 -14.57
CA VAL A 82 2.04 -11.24 -15.44
C VAL A 82 0.57 -11.11 -15.78
N LYS A 83 -0.04 -9.96 -15.46
CA LYS A 83 -1.48 -9.66 -15.69
C LYS A 83 -2.42 -10.79 -15.24
N SER A 84 -2.03 -11.54 -14.21
CA SER A 84 -2.71 -12.78 -13.85
C SER A 84 -4.10 -12.51 -13.28
N PRO A 85 -5.16 -13.23 -13.70
CA PRO A 85 -6.50 -13.09 -13.11
C PRO A 85 -6.53 -13.53 -11.63
N TYR A 86 -5.62 -14.42 -11.21
CA TYR A 86 -5.49 -14.82 -9.81
C TYR A 86 -4.89 -13.71 -8.93
N VAL A 87 -3.98 -12.91 -9.50
CA VAL A 87 -3.37 -11.77 -8.81
C VAL A 87 -4.32 -10.59 -8.78
N ASN A 88 -4.99 -10.30 -9.91
CA ASN A 88 -5.87 -9.15 -10.04
C ASN A 88 -7.31 -9.38 -9.54
N GLY A 89 -7.70 -10.62 -9.32
CA GLY A 89 -8.99 -10.98 -8.78
C GLY A 89 -9.13 -10.75 -7.26
N PRO A 90 -10.10 -11.43 -6.62
CA PRO A 90 -10.38 -11.28 -5.20
C PRO A 90 -9.17 -11.58 -4.31
N THR A 91 -8.92 -10.70 -3.34
CA THR A 91 -7.75 -10.80 -2.45
C THR A 91 -7.74 -12.09 -1.64
N ASP A 92 -8.91 -12.56 -1.18
CA ASP A 92 -9.06 -13.83 -0.46
C ASP A 92 -8.58 -15.02 -1.28
N ARG A 93 -8.88 -15.05 -2.58
CA ARG A 93 -8.42 -16.11 -3.48
C ARG A 93 -6.92 -16.11 -3.62
N PHE A 94 -6.31 -14.94 -3.76
CA PHE A 94 -4.86 -14.83 -3.85
C PHE A 94 -4.17 -15.22 -2.52
N ALA A 95 -4.72 -14.77 -1.38
CA ALA A 95 -4.22 -15.12 -0.06
C ALA A 95 -4.34 -16.64 0.21
N ALA A 96 -5.45 -17.26 -0.19
CA ALA A 96 -5.67 -18.69 -0.04
C ALA A 96 -4.58 -19.53 -0.73
N ILE A 97 -4.19 -19.15 -1.95
CA ILE A 97 -3.12 -19.80 -2.71
C ILE A 97 -1.77 -19.69 -1.99
N ILE A 98 -1.43 -18.52 -1.46
CA ILE A 98 -0.14 -18.33 -0.77
C ILE A 98 -0.13 -19.06 0.57
N LEU A 99 -1.20 -18.94 1.35
CA LEU A 99 -1.28 -19.53 2.69
C LEU A 99 -1.29 -21.04 2.63
N LYS A 100 -2.14 -21.63 1.78
CA LYS A 100 -2.41 -23.08 1.77
C LYS A 100 -1.89 -23.80 0.53
N GLY A 101 -1.29 -23.09 -0.42
CA GLY A 101 -0.80 -23.69 -1.64
C GLY A 101 -1.91 -24.09 -2.61
N ASN A 102 -1.51 -24.63 -3.76
CA ASN A 102 -2.42 -25.26 -4.71
C ASN A 102 -1.83 -26.59 -5.22
N ILE A 103 -2.69 -27.44 -5.77
CA ILE A 103 -2.30 -28.74 -6.30
C ILE A 103 -3.16 -29.13 -7.51
N GLY A 104 -2.51 -29.80 -8.45
CA GLY A 104 -3.16 -30.51 -9.55
C GLY A 104 -3.30 -29.64 -10.78
N ALA A 105 -4.27 -30.03 -11.62
CA ALA A 105 -4.54 -29.35 -12.88
C ALA A 105 -5.00 -27.91 -12.65
N PHE A 106 -4.37 -26.98 -13.36
CA PHE A 106 -4.62 -25.56 -13.26
C PHE A 106 -4.55 -24.90 -14.64
N THR A 107 -5.45 -23.97 -14.93
CA THR A 107 -5.41 -23.16 -16.14
C THR A 107 -5.23 -21.70 -15.77
N VAL A 108 -4.17 -21.08 -16.29
CA VAL A 108 -3.90 -19.66 -16.13
C VAL A 108 -3.77 -19.05 -17.51
N ASP A 109 -4.63 -18.09 -17.84
CA ASP A 109 -4.64 -17.42 -19.15
C ASP A 109 -4.71 -18.42 -20.34
N GLY A 110 -5.60 -19.40 -20.22
CA GLY A 110 -5.80 -20.45 -21.23
C GLY A 110 -4.69 -21.51 -21.32
N LYS A 111 -3.63 -21.40 -20.50
CA LYS A 111 -2.50 -22.35 -20.51
C LYS A 111 -2.64 -23.39 -19.39
N PRO A 112 -2.50 -24.69 -19.69
CA PRO A 112 -2.61 -25.74 -18.69
C PRO A 112 -1.29 -25.93 -17.92
N PHE A 113 -1.43 -26.27 -16.64
CA PHE A 113 -0.37 -26.61 -15.71
C PHE A 113 -0.85 -27.78 -14.84
N ASN A 114 0.07 -28.61 -14.36
CA ASN A 114 -0.24 -29.64 -13.38
C ASN A 114 0.94 -29.74 -12.41
N ASN A 115 0.86 -29.01 -11.30
CA ASN A 115 1.96 -28.89 -10.37
C ASN A 115 1.44 -28.62 -8.95
N VAL A 116 2.38 -28.50 -8.00
CA VAL A 116 2.11 -28.13 -6.61
C VAL A 116 2.78 -26.79 -6.35
N MET A 117 2.00 -25.81 -5.86
CA MET A 117 2.54 -24.67 -5.14
C MET A 117 2.47 -24.96 -3.65
N PRO A 118 3.60 -25.14 -2.93
CA PRO A 118 3.57 -25.44 -1.51
C PRO A 118 2.96 -24.30 -0.67
N PRO A 119 2.31 -24.61 0.47
CA PRO A 119 1.87 -23.61 1.45
C PRO A 119 3.04 -22.76 1.96
N GLN A 120 2.85 -21.45 2.08
CA GLN A 120 3.86 -20.53 2.62
C GLN A 120 3.53 -20.06 4.05
N GLU A 121 2.39 -20.48 4.61
CA GLU A 121 1.90 -20.02 5.91
C GLU A 121 2.82 -20.33 7.10
N ALA A 122 3.64 -21.39 6.99
CA ALA A 122 4.58 -21.79 8.04
C ALA A 122 5.89 -20.99 8.02
N VAL A 123 6.21 -20.36 6.88
CA VAL A 123 7.49 -19.67 6.65
C VAL A 123 7.31 -18.16 6.69
N LEU A 124 6.13 -17.66 6.31
CA LEU A 124 5.84 -16.23 6.21
C LEU A 124 4.76 -15.79 7.20
N ARG A 125 5.05 -14.69 7.89
CA ARG A 125 4.08 -13.97 8.72
C ARG A 125 3.14 -13.13 7.86
N ASP A 126 2.05 -12.67 8.46
CA ASP A 126 0.99 -11.95 7.77
C ASP A 126 1.49 -10.67 7.08
N GLU A 127 2.40 -9.93 7.72
CA GLU A 127 2.98 -8.71 7.13
C GLU A 127 3.95 -9.02 5.99
N ASP A 128 4.56 -10.20 5.97
CA ASP A 128 5.45 -10.64 4.89
C ASP A 128 4.63 -11.10 3.68
N ILE A 129 3.53 -11.82 3.92
CA ILE A 129 2.58 -12.23 2.88
C ILE A 129 1.88 -11.01 2.27
N ALA A 130 1.38 -10.09 3.09
CA ALA A 130 0.72 -8.88 2.62
C ALA A 130 1.67 -8.01 1.77
N ALA A 131 2.93 -7.90 2.18
CA ALA A 131 3.95 -7.19 1.43
C ALA A 131 4.24 -7.86 0.07
N VAL A 132 4.40 -9.19 0.01
CA VAL A 132 4.66 -9.86 -1.28
C VAL A 132 3.44 -9.83 -2.19
N MET A 133 2.22 -9.99 -1.66
CA MET A 133 0.99 -9.83 -2.43
C MET A 133 0.90 -8.42 -3.04
N THR A 134 1.20 -7.40 -2.24
CA THR A 134 1.24 -6.00 -2.68
C THR A 134 2.29 -5.79 -3.77
N PHE A 135 3.51 -6.30 -3.59
CA PHE A 135 4.55 -6.21 -4.60
C PHE A 135 4.10 -6.85 -5.92
N VAL A 136 3.56 -8.07 -5.89
CA VAL A 136 3.10 -8.77 -7.11
C VAL A 136 1.93 -8.03 -7.79
N ARG A 137 0.97 -7.48 -7.02
CA ARG A 137 -0.17 -6.70 -7.55
C ARG A 137 0.22 -5.37 -8.17
N SER A 138 1.34 -4.78 -7.75
CA SER A 138 1.90 -3.54 -8.32
C SER A 138 2.95 -3.77 -9.41
N ASN A 139 3.31 -5.02 -9.71
CA ASN A 139 4.34 -5.37 -10.69
C ASN A 139 3.79 -6.29 -11.78
N PHE A 140 4.64 -6.62 -12.76
CA PHE A 140 4.32 -7.58 -13.83
C PHE A 140 3.07 -7.18 -14.66
N GLY A 141 2.79 -5.88 -14.76
CA GLY A 141 1.61 -5.36 -15.45
C GLY A 141 0.28 -5.60 -14.74
N ASN A 142 0.30 -6.04 -13.48
CA ASN A 142 -0.88 -6.08 -12.62
C ASN A 142 -1.28 -4.65 -12.21
N THR A 143 -2.58 -4.45 -11.96
CA THR A 143 -3.18 -3.12 -11.75
C THR A 143 -3.98 -3.03 -10.46
N SER A 144 -3.78 -3.98 -9.55
CA SER A 144 -4.61 -4.11 -8.37
C SER A 144 -4.00 -3.42 -7.16
N GLY A 145 -4.86 -2.90 -6.28
CA GLY A 145 -4.44 -2.16 -5.09
C GLY A 145 -3.64 -3.01 -4.08
N PRO A 146 -2.94 -2.35 -3.14
CA PRO A 146 -2.17 -3.01 -2.10
C PRO A 146 -3.04 -3.86 -1.17
N VAL A 147 -2.39 -4.78 -0.47
CA VAL A 147 -3.02 -5.69 0.49
C VAL A 147 -2.51 -5.35 1.88
N ALA A 148 -3.43 -5.06 2.79
CA ALA A 148 -3.11 -4.77 4.19
C ALA A 148 -2.91 -6.09 4.99
N PRO A 149 -2.07 -6.08 6.06
CA PRO A 149 -1.78 -7.30 6.84
C PRO A 149 -3.01 -7.94 7.48
N ASP A 150 -3.98 -7.14 7.91
CA ASP A 150 -5.25 -7.59 8.51
C ASP A 150 -6.07 -8.48 7.56
N VAL A 151 -6.02 -8.22 6.25
CA VAL A 151 -6.62 -9.07 5.23
C VAL A 151 -6.00 -10.48 5.25
N VAL A 152 -4.68 -10.57 5.42
CA VAL A 152 -3.99 -11.87 5.50
C VAL A 152 -4.29 -12.55 6.83
N THR A 153 -4.31 -11.81 7.94
CA THR A 153 -4.71 -12.34 9.25
C THR A 153 -6.13 -12.91 9.21
N ALA A 154 -7.07 -12.22 8.58
CA ALA A 154 -8.43 -12.68 8.39
C ALA A 154 -8.47 -13.96 7.52
N ALA A 155 -7.74 -13.98 6.40
CA ALA A 155 -7.63 -15.16 5.56
C ALA A 155 -7.02 -16.36 6.30
N ARG A 156 -5.96 -16.16 7.09
CA ARG A 156 -5.33 -17.22 7.88
C ARG A 156 -6.30 -17.82 8.89
N LYS A 157 -7.09 -16.99 9.58
CA LYS A 157 -8.15 -17.45 10.48
C LYS A 157 -9.23 -18.22 9.73
N LYS A 158 -9.72 -17.66 8.61
CA LYS A 158 -10.74 -18.27 7.75
C LYS A 158 -10.34 -19.65 7.24
N PHE A 159 -9.05 -19.87 6.99
CA PHE A 159 -8.53 -21.13 6.44
C PHE A 159 -7.80 -22.00 7.48
N ALA A 160 -7.87 -21.70 8.78
CA ALA A 160 -7.07 -22.35 9.82
C ALA A 160 -7.22 -23.89 9.84
N ASP A 161 -8.44 -24.37 9.63
CA ASP A 161 -8.77 -25.79 9.67
C ASP A 161 -8.41 -26.53 8.38
N ARG A 162 -8.11 -25.81 7.29
CA ARG A 162 -7.72 -26.44 6.03
C ARG A 162 -6.33 -27.06 6.13
N LYS A 163 -6.26 -28.37 5.85
CA LYS A 163 -5.03 -29.18 5.88
C LYS A 163 -4.49 -29.57 4.50
N THR A 164 -5.23 -29.28 3.44
CA THR A 164 -4.89 -29.65 2.06
C THR A 164 -4.70 -28.41 1.19
N SER A 165 -3.89 -28.54 0.14
CA SER A 165 -3.76 -27.48 -0.88
C SER A 165 -5.05 -27.31 -1.67
N TRP A 166 -5.25 -26.13 -2.26
CA TRP A 166 -6.43 -25.83 -3.07
C TRP A 166 -6.35 -26.46 -4.48
N THR A 167 -7.47 -26.95 -4.96
CA THR A 167 -7.65 -27.32 -6.38
C THR A 167 -8.21 -26.13 -7.18
N GLN A 168 -8.06 -26.14 -8.49
CA GLN A 168 -8.62 -25.07 -9.33
C GLN A 168 -10.13 -24.90 -9.17
N PRO A 169 -10.97 -25.97 -9.19
CA PRO A 169 -12.41 -25.82 -9.05
C PRO A 169 -12.82 -25.13 -7.74
N GLU A 170 -12.14 -25.41 -6.63
CA GLU A 170 -12.40 -24.75 -5.35
C GLU A 170 -12.08 -23.26 -5.40
N LEU A 171 -10.94 -22.88 -6.02
CA LEU A 171 -10.53 -21.48 -6.15
C LEU A 171 -11.41 -20.71 -7.15
N ASP A 172 -11.94 -21.40 -8.15
CA ASP A 172 -12.81 -20.84 -9.17
C ASP A 172 -14.18 -20.40 -8.61
N ALA A 173 -14.56 -20.88 -7.43
CA ALA A 173 -15.74 -20.40 -6.70
C ALA A 173 -15.61 -18.93 -6.24
N TRP A 174 -14.41 -18.34 -6.33
CA TRP A 174 -14.11 -16.94 -5.97
C TRP A 174 -13.64 -16.13 -7.19
N LYS A 175 -14.14 -16.44 -8.38
CA LYS A 175 -13.89 -15.65 -9.60
C LYS A 175 -14.53 -14.27 -9.52
#